data_AF-A0AAV0UX74-F1
#
_entry.id   AF-A0AAV0UX74-F1
#
_cell.length_a   1.000
_cell.length_b   1.000
_cell.length_c   1.000
_cell.angle_alpha   90.00
_cell.angle_beta   90.00
_cell.angle_gamma   90.00
#
_symmetry.space_group_name_H-M   'P 1'
#
loop_
_entity.id
_entity.type
_entity.pdbx_description
1 polymer ?
#
loop_
_entity_poly.entity_id
_entity_poly.type
_entity_poly.pdbx_seq_one_letter_code
_entity_poly.pdbx_strand_id
1 'polypeptide(L)' 'MIVPVRCFTCGKVLANKWETYLGLLRADYTERDALDELLLKRYCCRRMMLTHVDLIEKLLHYNTGAIERGDD' A
#
# COMPACT_ATOMS: atom_id res chain seq x y z
N MET A 1 -3.24 -4.07 5.37
CA MET A 1 -4.16 -4.47 4.29
C MET A 1 -3.66 -3.82 3.03
N ILE A 2 -4.00 -4.37 1.86
CA ILE A 2 -3.52 -3.88 0.57
C ILE A 2 -3.89 -2.39 0.36
N VAL A 3 -3.05 -1.65 -0.36
CA VAL A 3 -3.25 -0.23 -0.71
C VAL A 3 -4.61 -0.04 -1.42
N PRO A 4 -5.36 1.04 -1.16
CA PRO A 4 -6.64 1.24 -1.84
C PRO A 4 -6.45 1.43 -3.35
N VAL A 5 -7.33 0.78 -4.14
CA VAL A 5 -7.30 0.88 -5.62
C VAL A 5 -7.41 2.33 -6.10
N ARG A 6 -8.27 3.12 -5.46
CA ARG A 6 -8.48 4.55 -5.72
C ARG A 6 -8.43 5.36 -4.44
N CYS A 7 -8.07 6.63 -4.54
CA CYS A 7 -8.17 7.56 -3.43
C CYS A 7 -9.62 7.77 -3.01
N PHE A 8 -9.89 7.69 -1.71
CA PHE A 8 -11.24 7.86 -1.14
C PHE A 8 -11.87 9.24 -1.36
N THR A 9 -11.07 10.27 -1.65
CA THR A 9 -11.59 11.62 -1.90
C THR A 9 -11.60 11.96 -3.39
N CYS A 10 -10.47 11.78 -4.08
CA CYS A 10 -10.28 12.25 -5.45
C CYS A 10 -10.64 11.21 -6.51
N GLY A 11 -10.84 9.94 -6.14
CA GLY A 11 -11.10 8.84 -7.08
C GLY A 11 -9.94 8.46 -8.01
N LYS A 12 -8.79 9.16 -7.92
CA LYS A 12 -7.57 8.86 -8.70
C LYS A 12 -7.07 7.46 -8.36
N VAL A 13 -6.65 6.70 -9.38
CA VAL A 13 -6.06 5.37 -9.21
C VAL A 13 -4.73 5.48 -8.47
N LEU A 14 -4.55 4.66 -7.43
CA LEU A 14 -3.37 4.65 -6.56
C LEU A 14 -2.66 3.30 -6.51
N ALA A 15 -3.37 2.17 -6.57
CA ALA A 15 -2.76 0.87 -6.36
C ALA A 15 -1.60 0.55 -7.32
N ASN A 16 -1.66 1.05 -8.56
CA ASN A 16 -0.59 0.85 -9.54
C ASN A 16 0.71 1.62 -9.25
N LYS A 17 0.74 2.44 -8.20
CA LYS A 17 1.89 3.31 -7.83
C LYS A 17 2.61 2.84 -6.57
N TRP A 18 2.06 1.88 -5.84
CA TRP A 18 2.57 1.45 -4.53
C TRP A 18 3.96 0.84 -4.61
N GLU A 19 4.17 -0.13 -5.50
CA GLU A 19 5.48 -0.77 -5.67
C GLU A 19 6.56 0.22 -6.10
N THR A 20 6.22 1.16 -6.99
CA THR A 20 7.15 2.21 -7.42
C THR A 20 7.47 3.16 -6.27
N TYR A 21 6.50 3.50 -5.41
CA TYR A 21 6.74 4.30 -4.21
C TYR A 21 7.73 3.62 -3.27
N LEU A 22 7.53 2.33 -2.97
CA LEU A 22 8.46 1.54 -2.16
C LEU A 22 9.85 1.44 -2.79
N GLY A 23 9.92 1.26 -4.12
CA GLY A 23 11.18 1.26 -4.87
C GLY A 23 11.96 2.57 -4.75
N LEU A 24 11.27 3.71 -4.81
CA LEU A 24 11.87 5.04 -4.62
C LEU A 24 12.39 5.22 -3.19
N LEU A 25 11.62 4.81 -2.17
CA LEU A 25 12.07 4.89 -0.78
C LEU A 25 13.29 4.00 -0.51
N ARG A 26 13.35 2.80 -1.12
CA ARG A 26 14.53 1.92 -1.04
C ARG A 26 15.76 2.51 -1.73
N ALA A 27 15.57 3.46 -2.65
CA ALA A 27 16.63 4.19 -3.33
C ALA A 27 17.00 5.50 -2.60
N ASP A 28 16.66 5.64 -1.31
CA ASP A 28 16.94 6.81 -0.47
C ASP A 28 16.30 8.14 -0.93
N TYR A 29 15.21 8.08 -1.69
CA TYR A 29 14.39 9.27 -1.97
C TYR A 29 13.58 9.65 -0.73
N THR A 30 13.40 10.96 -0.50
CA THR A 30 12.47 11.43 0.54
C THR A 30 11.03 11.08 0.16
N GLU A 31 10.14 10.92 1.15
CA GLU A 31 8.73 10.61 0.88
C GLU A 31 8.07 11.70 0.03
N ARG A 32 8.49 12.95 0.20
CA ARG A 32 8.01 14.08 -0.60
C ARG A 32 8.39 13.90 -2.07
N ASP A 33 9.66 13.68 -2.35
CA ASP A 33 10.18 13.57 -3.72
C ASP A 33 9.61 12.34 -4.42
N ALA A 34 9.48 11.22 -3.71
CA ALA A 34 8.85 10.01 -4.24
C ALA A 34 7.38 10.26 -4.66
N LEU A 35 6.62 11.02 -3.87
CA LEU A 35 5.23 11.37 -4.22
C LEU A 35 5.14 12.37 -5.37
N ASP A 36 6.12 13.26 -5.49
CA ASP A 36 6.24 14.20 -6.60
C ASP A 36 6.51 13.48 -7.91
N GLU A 37 7.45 12.52 -7.91
CA GLU A 37 7.77 11.67 -9.06
C GLU A 37 6.56 10.83 -9.53
N LEU A 38 5.74 10.36 -8.60
CA LEU A 38 4.50 9.63 -8.90
C LEU A 38 3.35 10.52 -9.38
N LEU A 39 3.58 11.82 -9.54
CA LEU A 39 2.62 12.84 -9.97
C LEU A 39 1.40 12.93 -9.05
N LEU A 40 1.59 12.72 -7.74
CA LEU A 40 0.53 12.82 -6.73
C LEU A 40 0.47 14.25 -6.17
N LYS A 41 -0.08 15.21 -6.91
CA LYS A 41 -0.11 16.62 -6.50
C LYS A 41 -1.08 16.92 -5.34
N ARG A 42 -2.27 16.29 -5.34
CA ARG A 42 -3.31 16.58 -4.33
C ARG A 42 -3.02 15.88 -3.01
N TYR A 43 -3.15 16.62 -1.90
CA TYR A 43 -2.92 16.11 -0.54
C TYR A 43 -3.77 14.88 -0.21
N CYS A 44 -5.01 14.82 -0.70
CA CYS A 44 -5.90 13.70 -0.45
C CYS A 44 -5.41 12.39 -1.08
N CYS A 45 -4.75 12.46 -2.23
CA CYS A 45 -4.19 11.28 -2.88
C CYS A 45 -2.80 10.95 -2.25
N ARG A 46 -2.04 11.95 -1.76
CA ARG A 46 -0.76 11.74 -1.00
C ARG A 46 -0.96 11.04 0.34
N ARG A 47 -1.95 11.46 1.12
CA ARG A 47 -2.19 10.89 2.45
C ARG A 47 -2.44 9.38 2.38
N MET A 48 -3.09 8.91 1.30
CA MET A 48 -3.36 7.49 1.09
C MET A 48 -2.10 6.65 0.93
N MET A 49 -1.01 7.23 0.40
CA MET A 49 0.28 6.54 0.27
C MET A 49 1.10 6.67 1.55
N LEU A 50 1.13 7.86 2.16
CA LEU A 50 1.92 8.14 3.36
C LEU A 50 1.44 7.35 4.59
N THR A 51 0.13 7.19 4.76
CA THR A 51 -0.45 6.53 5.95
C THR A 51 -0.82 5.08 5.69
N HIS A 52 -0.43 4.51 4.55
CA HIS A 52 -0.74 3.12 4.25
C HIS A 52 0.14 2.19 5.09
N VAL A 53 -0.48 1.17 5.68
CA VAL A 53 0.21 0.13 6.43
C VAL A 53 -0.17 -1.22 5.86
N ASP A 54 0.81 -1.89 5.25
CA ASP A 54 0.57 -3.18 4.64
C ASP A 54 0.62 -4.34 5.64
N LEU A 55 -0.49 -4.54 6.33
CA LEU A 55 -0.68 -5.70 7.20
C LEU A 55 -0.87 -7.04 6.46
N ILE A 56 -0.98 -7.09 5.12
CA ILE A 56 -1.30 -8.35 4.43
C ILE A 56 -0.20 -9.40 4.63
N GLU A 57 1.06 -8.98 4.59
CA GLU A 57 2.22 -9.86 4.78
C GLU A 57 2.14 -10.61 6.11
N LYS A 58 1.74 -9.91 7.18
CA LYS A 58 1.61 -10.50 8.52
C LYS A 58 0.41 -11.43 8.62
N LEU A 59 -0.69 -11.11 7.94
CA LEU A 59 -1.92 -11.89 7.99
C LEU A 59 -1.87 -13.17 7.16
N LEU A 60 -1.09 -13.18 6.06
CA LEU A 60 -0.92 -14.35 5.19
C LEU A 60 -0.34 -15.58 5.90
N HIS A 61 0.34 -15.39 7.03
CA HIS A 61 0.87 -16.49 7.83
C HIS A 61 -0.20 -17.27 8.60
N TYR A 62 -1.42 -16.73 8.75
CA TYR A 62 -2.51 -17.40 9.44
C TYR A 62 -3.36 -18.20 8.44
N ASN A 63 -3.37 -19.53 8.61
CA ASN A 63 -4.23 -20.41 7.82
C ASN A 63 -5.51 -20.73 8.59
N THR A 64 -6.66 -20.26 8.10
CA THR A 64 -7.97 -20.62 8.66
C THR A 64 -8.34 -22.09 8.43
N GLY A 65 -7.82 -22.70 7.36
CA GLY A 65 -8.12 -24.10 7.00
C GLY A 65 -7.43 -25.15 7.87
N ALA A 66 -6.50 -24.76 8.76
CA ALA A 66 -5.91 -25.68 9.74
C ALA A 66 -6.85 -25.96 10.93
N ILE A 67 -7.87 -25.13 11.15
CA ILE A 67 -8.86 -25.34 12.22
C ILE A 67 -9.98 -26.29 11.77
N GLU A 68 -10.31 -26.32 10.47
CA GLU A 68 -11.39 -27.15 9.92
C GLU A 68 -10.95 -28.55 9.46
N ARG A 69 -9.65 -28.75 9.19
CA ARG A 69 -9.07 -30.07 9.00
C ARG A 69 -8.56 -30.52 10.36
N GLY A 70 -9.38 -31.26 11.10
CA GLY A 70 -8.91 -31.98 12.28
C GLY A 70 -7.65 -32.75 11.91
N ASP A 71 -6.56 -32.44 12.63
CA ASP A 71 -5.36 -33.25 12.63
C ASP A 71 -5.73 -34.64 13.17
N ASP A 72 -5.89 -35.60 12.26
CA ASP A 72 -5.54 -37.00 12.50
C ASP A 72 -4.03 -37.18 12.19
#